data_AF-A0A432IQE1-F1
#
_entry.id   AF-A0A432IQE1-F1
#
_cell.length_a   1.000
_cell.length_b   1.000
_cell.length_c   1.000
_cell.angle_alpha   90.00
_cell.angle_beta   90.00
_cell.angle_gamma   90.00
#
_symmetry.space_group_name_H-M   'P 1'
#
loop_
_entity.id
_entity.type
_entity.pdbx_description
1 polymer ?
#
loop_
_entity_poly.entity_id
_entity_poly.type
_entity_poly.pdbx_seq_one_letter_code
_entity_poly.pdbx_strand_id
1 'polypeptide(L)'
;FKGITPKSKIEKGDRIPIAFYGKNLEHSSAKVKIKEEHFKTDWLYVTKGPEFDLLTKRQTDYLFKKKFKIDALNNRMGYQLENPIPKMKKKEIITSVLIPGTVQLTPSGKLIIMMRDCPTTGGYPRILQLTDEAINRLAQLETGDTFTFNLENVFSFLRRLASRFTD
;
A
#
# COMPACT_ATOMS: atom_id res chain seq x y z
N PHE A 1 25.58 -4.39 -4.70
CA PHE A 1 25.30 -5.22 -3.51
C PHE A 1 25.31 -6.68 -3.92
N LYS A 2 26.11 -7.54 -3.28
CA LYS A 2 26.01 -8.99 -3.48
C LYS A 2 24.80 -9.44 -2.67
N GLY A 3 23.78 -10.03 -3.32
CA GLY A 3 22.53 -10.39 -2.65
C GLY A 3 22.77 -11.35 -1.48
N ILE A 4 21.88 -11.33 -0.47
CA ILE A 4 21.90 -12.29 0.65
C ILE A 4 21.75 -13.72 0.11
N THR A 5 21.02 -13.88 -1.00
CA THR A 5 20.85 -15.13 -1.73
C THR A 5 21.51 -15.07 -3.11
N PRO A 6 22.00 -16.21 -3.65
CA PRO A 6 22.56 -16.27 -5.01
C PRO A 6 21.51 -16.06 -6.10
N LYS A 7 20.25 -16.43 -5.83
CA LYS A 7 19.12 -16.30 -6.74
C LYS A 7 18.18 -15.18 -6.30
N SER A 8 17.57 -14.51 -7.27
CA SER A 8 16.57 -13.44 -7.04
C SER A 8 15.14 -13.96 -6.85
N LYS A 9 14.86 -15.19 -7.29
CA LYS A 9 13.59 -15.89 -7.13
C LYS A 9 13.82 -17.39 -7.06
N ILE A 10 12.83 -18.11 -6.56
CA ILE A 10 12.81 -19.59 -6.55
C ILE A 10 12.51 -20.07 -7.97
N GLU A 11 13.17 -21.15 -8.37
CA GLU A 11 13.04 -21.78 -9.67
C GLU A 11 12.55 -23.23 -9.55
N LYS A 12 12.02 -23.76 -10.66
CA LYS A 12 11.59 -25.15 -10.73
C LYS A 12 12.78 -26.07 -10.41
N GLY A 13 12.60 -26.93 -9.40
CA GLY A 13 13.62 -27.88 -8.94
C GLY A 13 14.41 -27.44 -7.71
N ASP A 14 14.26 -26.19 -7.25
CA ASP A 14 14.86 -25.74 -6.00
C ASP A 14 14.29 -26.53 -4.81
N ARG A 15 15.16 -26.91 -3.87
CA ARG A 15 14.80 -27.59 -2.62
C ARG A 15 15.10 -26.66 -1.45
N ILE A 16 14.06 -26.25 -0.73
CA ILE A 16 14.18 -25.35 0.42
C ILE A 16 14.10 -26.19 1.69
N PRO A 17 15.19 -26.27 2.49
CA PRO A 17 15.16 -27.00 3.74
C PRO A 17 14.21 -26.30 4.73
N ILE A 18 13.40 -27.09 5.42
CA ILE A 18 12.56 -26.62 6.53
C ILE A 18 13.18 -27.08 7.85
N ALA A 19 13.01 -26.30 8.91
CA ALA A 19 13.47 -26.70 10.24
C ALA A 19 12.70 -27.94 10.70
N PHE A 20 13.42 -28.93 11.25
CA PHE A 20 12.80 -30.10 11.85
C PHE A 20 12.17 -29.72 13.20
N TYR A 21 10.90 -30.06 13.38
CA TYR A 21 10.21 -29.92 14.66
C TYR A 21 9.98 -31.30 15.26
N GLY A 22 10.71 -31.62 16.33
CA GLY A 22 10.79 -32.97 16.91
C GLY A 22 9.65 -33.38 17.84
N LYS A 23 8.55 -32.62 17.90
CA LYS A 23 7.36 -33.00 18.67
C LYS A 23 6.22 -33.30 17.71
N ASN A 24 5.43 -34.33 18.04
CA ASN A 24 4.17 -34.57 17.37
C ASN A 24 3.27 -33.34 17.56
N LEU A 25 2.78 -32.78 16.46
CA LEU A 25 1.81 -31.68 16.49
C LEU A 25 0.51 -32.23 17.07
N GLU A 26 0.04 -31.65 18.18
CA GLU A 26 -1.29 -31.98 18.69
C GLU A 26 -2.34 -31.53 17.67
N HIS A 27 -3.24 -32.45 17.29
CA HIS A 27 -4.35 -32.11 16.41
C HIS A 27 -5.34 -31.23 17.16
N SER A 28 -5.28 -29.92 16.89
CA SER A 28 -6.26 -28.95 17.40
C SER A 28 -7.43 -28.82 16.43
N SER A 29 -8.66 -28.76 16.97
CA SER A 29 -9.87 -28.40 16.21
C SER A 29 -9.98 -26.89 15.93
N ALA A 30 -8.95 -26.11 16.27
CA ALA A 30 -8.93 -24.67 16.04
C ALA A 30 -9.04 -24.35 14.55
N LYS A 31 -9.92 -23.40 14.22
CA LYS A 31 -10.08 -22.86 12.87
C LYS A 31 -9.58 -21.43 12.85
N VAL A 32 -8.85 -21.07 11.79
CA VAL A 32 -8.46 -19.68 11.56
C VAL A 32 -9.72 -18.87 11.27
N LYS A 33 -9.97 -17.83 12.08
CA LYS A 33 -11.08 -16.91 11.83
C LYS A 33 -10.67 -15.93 10.73
N ILE A 34 -11.29 -16.06 9.56
CA ILE A 34 -11.05 -15.19 8.42
C ILE A 34 -12.04 -14.01 8.46
N LYS A 35 -11.55 -12.78 8.31
CA LYS A 35 -12.40 -11.60 8.13
C LYS A 35 -12.70 -11.45 6.63
N GLU A 36 -13.88 -11.89 6.19
CA GLU A 36 -14.25 -11.84 4.76
C GLU A 36 -14.18 -10.44 4.15
N GLU A 37 -14.46 -9.41 4.93
CA GLU A 37 -14.36 -8.00 4.53
C GLU A 37 -12.97 -7.65 3.97
N HIS A 38 -11.91 -8.33 4.41
CA HIS A 38 -10.56 -8.11 3.91
C HIS A 38 -10.44 -8.41 2.41
N PHE A 39 -11.24 -9.33 1.89
CA PHE A 39 -11.17 -9.81 0.50
C PHE A 39 -12.29 -9.28 -0.40
N LYS A 40 -13.35 -8.70 0.18
CA LYS A 40 -14.56 -8.27 -0.56
C LYS A 40 -14.72 -6.77 -0.72
N THR A 41 -13.90 -5.99 -0.02
CA THR A 41 -14.05 -4.53 0.03
C THR A 41 -13.38 -3.86 -1.16
N ASP A 42 -14.06 -2.89 -1.78
CA ASP A 42 -13.57 -2.11 -2.91
C ASP A 42 -13.01 -0.74 -2.49
N TRP A 43 -12.60 -0.60 -1.23
CA TRP A 43 -11.98 0.62 -0.71
C TRP A 43 -10.72 0.36 0.12
N LEU A 44 -9.83 1.34 0.07
CA LEU A 44 -8.58 1.37 0.82
C LEU A 44 -8.57 2.54 1.79
N TYR A 45 -8.36 2.25 3.07
CA TYR A 45 -8.24 3.29 4.10
C TYR A 45 -6.91 4.04 3.99
N VAL A 46 -6.99 5.36 4.07
CA VAL A 46 -5.85 6.27 3.99
C VAL A 46 -5.92 7.36 5.06
N THR A 47 -4.78 7.87 5.47
CA THR A 47 -4.65 9.14 6.19
C THR A 47 -4.11 10.22 5.25
N LYS A 48 -4.25 11.49 5.65
CA LYS A 48 -3.65 12.61 4.94
C LYS A 48 -2.12 12.49 4.97
N GLY A 49 -1.50 12.64 3.81
CA GLY A 49 -0.04 12.79 3.71
C GLY A 49 0.41 14.23 4.01
N PRO A 50 1.72 14.46 4.18
CA PRO A 50 2.26 15.77 4.55
C PRO A 50 1.94 16.88 3.53
N GLU A 51 1.85 16.53 2.24
CA GLU A 51 1.53 17.48 1.18
C GLU A 51 0.04 17.48 0.79
N PHE A 52 -0.82 16.83 1.57
CA PHE A 52 -2.27 16.74 1.27
C PHE A 52 -2.94 18.12 1.22
N ASP A 53 -2.64 19.01 2.18
CA ASP A 53 -3.30 20.31 2.28
C ASP A 53 -2.84 21.30 1.18
N LEU A 54 -1.88 20.91 0.33
CA LEU A 54 -1.52 21.63 -0.90
C LEU A 54 -2.48 21.34 -2.07
N LEU A 55 -3.36 20.34 -1.92
CA LEU A 55 -4.34 19.98 -2.93
C LEU A 55 -5.50 20.98 -2.96
N THR A 56 -5.94 21.31 -4.16
CA THR A 56 -7.18 22.06 -4.37
C THR A 56 -8.40 21.20 -4.02
N LYS A 57 -9.51 21.84 -3.67
CA LYS A 57 -10.79 21.16 -3.44
C LYS A 57 -11.18 20.20 -4.57
N ARG A 58 -10.95 20.60 -5.83
CA ARG A 58 -11.21 19.77 -7.02
C ARG A 58 -10.37 18.48 -7.03
N GLN A 59 -9.11 18.55 -6.60
CA GLN A 59 -8.23 17.38 -6.52
C GLN A 59 -8.65 16.45 -5.40
N THR A 60 -8.96 17.02 -4.22
CA THR A 60 -9.45 16.27 -3.07
C THR A 60 -10.79 15.57 -3.37
N ASP A 61 -11.71 16.27 -4.02
CA ASP A 61 -12.97 15.68 -4.50
C ASP A 61 -12.72 14.51 -5.47
N TYR A 62 -11.75 14.64 -6.37
CA TYR A 62 -11.40 13.56 -7.29
C TYR A 62 -10.84 12.34 -6.56
N LEU A 63 -9.96 12.54 -5.57
CA LEU A 63 -9.35 11.46 -4.78
C LEU A 63 -10.37 10.60 -4.04
N PHE A 64 -11.44 11.19 -3.52
CA PHE A 64 -12.38 10.46 -2.66
C PHE A 64 -13.72 10.12 -3.33
N LYS A 65 -14.03 10.68 -4.52
CA LYS A 65 -15.29 10.40 -5.23
C LYS A 65 -15.12 9.52 -6.48
N LYS A 66 -13.89 9.19 -6.87
CA LYS A 66 -13.62 8.39 -8.06
C LYS A 66 -13.03 7.03 -7.71
N LYS A 67 -13.34 6.04 -8.55
CA LYS A 67 -12.65 4.76 -8.58
C LYS A 67 -11.32 4.93 -9.30
N PHE A 68 -10.30 4.25 -8.80
CA PHE A 68 -8.99 4.15 -9.42
C PHE A 68 -8.78 2.74 -9.92
N LYS A 69 -8.19 2.62 -11.11
CA LYS A 69 -7.82 1.35 -11.71
C LYS A 69 -6.31 1.14 -11.64
N ILE A 70 -5.88 -0.08 -11.32
CA ILE A 70 -4.47 -0.46 -11.25
C ILE A 70 -3.90 -0.59 -12.66
N ASP A 71 -2.83 0.14 -12.94
CA ASP A 71 -2.08 0.12 -14.21
C ASP A 71 -1.23 -1.16 -14.32
N ALA A 72 -0.84 -1.54 -15.54
CA ALA A 72 0.12 -2.64 -15.75
C ALA A 72 1.50 -2.34 -15.15
N LEU A 73 1.81 -1.06 -14.92
CA LEU A 73 2.99 -0.62 -14.18
C LEU A 73 2.80 -0.78 -12.65
N ASN A 74 2.74 -2.02 -12.19
CA ASN A 74 2.70 -2.39 -10.77
C ASN A 74 3.70 -3.51 -10.47
N ASN A 75 4.39 -3.41 -9.32
CA ASN A 75 5.28 -4.46 -8.83
C ASN A 75 5.49 -4.30 -7.30
N ARG A 76 6.46 -5.04 -6.74
CA ARG A 76 6.79 -4.99 -5.31
C ARG A 76 7.30 -3.63 -4.81
N MET A 77 7.74 -2.73 -5.69
CA MET A 77 8.18 -1.37 -5.35
C MET A 77 7.02 -0.39 -5.29
N GLY A 78 6.05 -0.50 -6.20
CA GLY A 78 4.92 0.42 -6.24
C GLY A 78 3.85 0.07 -7.28
N TYR A 79 2.67 0.67 -7.11
CA TYR A 79 1.50 0.52 -7.97
C TYR A 79 1.19 1.86 -8.60
N GLN A 80 1.30 1.98 -9.92
CA GLN A 80 0.78 3.13 -10.65
C GLN A 80 -0.72 2.95 -10.91
N LEU A 81 -1.48 4.05 -10.85
CA LEU A 81 -2.91 4.06 -11.18
C LEU A 81 -3.15 4.65 -12.58
N GLU A 82 -4.09 4.06 -13.33
CA GLU A 82 -4.38 4.46 -14.71
C GLU A 82 -4.97 5.87 -14.78
N ASN A 83 -5.90 6.21 -13.89
CA ASN A 83 -6.67 7.44 -13.97
C ASN A 83 -5.87 8.63 -13.39
N PRO A 84 -5.44 9.60 -14.22
CA PRO A 84 -4.80 10.81 -13.68
C PRO A 84 -5.84 11.66 -12.95
N ILE A 85 -5.40 12.34 -11.90
CA ILE A 85 -6.15 13.39 -11.23
C ILE A 85 -5.69 14.77 -11.73
N PRO A 86 -6.44 15.86 -11.44
CA PRO A 86 -6.01 17.19 -11.84
C PRO A 86 -4.59 17.50 -11.32
N LYS A 87 -3.75 18.07 -12.18
CA LYS A 87 -2.33 18.32 -11.89
C LYS A 87 -2.17 19.36 -10.77
N MET A 88 -1.16 19.17 -9.92
CA MET A 88 -0.74 20.20 -8.96
C MET A 88 0.00 21.33 -9.68
N LYS A 89 -0.17 22.56 -9.18
CA LYS A 89 0.63 23.72 -9.66
C LYS A 89 2.12 23.54 -9.33
N LYS A 90 2.42 23.01 -8.14
CA LYS A 90 3.77 22.69 -7.70
C LYS A 90 4.07 21.23 -8.07
N LYS A 91 5.08 21.03 -8.92
CA LYS A 91 5.35 19.73 -9.57
C LYS A 91 6.22 18.81 -8.73
N GLU A 92 7.15 19.38 -7.96
CA GLU A 92 8.17 18.64 -7.22
C GLU A 92 8.39 19.25 -5.84
N ILE A 93 8.83 18.40 -4.91
CA ILE A 93 9.26 18.77 -3.56
C ILE A 93 10.74 18.46 -3.41
N ILE A 94 11.36 19.03 -2.37
CA ILE A 94 12.69 18.58 -1.94
C ILE A 94 12.58 17.09 -1.60
N THR A 95 13.54 16.30 -2.08
CA THR A 95 13.60 14.86 -1.83
C THR A 95 13.36 14.55 -0.36
N SER A 96 12.35 13.73 -0.11
CA SER A 96 11.84 13.46 1.23
C SER A 96 11.67 11.96 1.44
N VAL A 97 11.57 11.56 2.72
CA VAL A 97 11.40 10.17 3.11
C VAL A 97 10.09 9.60 2.56
N LEU A 98 10.18 8.37 2.05
CA LEU A 98 9.05 7.53 1.67
C LEU A 98 8.98 6.31 2.59
N ILE A 99 7.75 5.88 2.85
CA ILE A 99 7.46 4.65 3.57
C ILE A 99 6.44 3.83 2.77
N PRO A 100 6.35 2.50 2.99
CA PRO A 100 5.30 1.70 2.39
C PRO A 100 3.91 2.29 2.66
N GLY A 101 3.07 2.33 1.63
CA GLY A 101 1.75 2.93 1.63
C GLY A 101 1.72 4.43 1.29
N THR A 102 2.86 5.10 1.14
CA THR A 102 2.86 6.50 0.69
C THR A 102 2.28 6.60 -0.71
N VAL A 103 1.30 7.48 -0.91
CA VAL A 103 0.71 7.80 -2.22
C VAL A 103 1.29 9.10 -2.73
N GLN A 104 2.04 9.00 -3.82
CA GLN A 104 2.63 10.14 -4.51
C GLN A 104 1.77 10.60 -5.67
N LEU A 105 1.71 11.92 -5.88
CA LEU A 105 1.12 12.54 -7.05
C LEU A 105 2.20 13.08 -7.97
N THR A 106 2.29 12.53 -9.19
CA THR A 106 3.30 12.94 -10.17
C THR A 106 2.91 14.25 -10.89
N PRO A 107 3.85 14.93 -11.55
CA PRO A 107 3.56 16.11 -12.38
C PRO A 107 2.57 15.84 -13.53
N SER A 108 2.47 14.60 -14.00
CA SER A 108 1.52 14.20 -15.04
C SER A 108 0.10 14.00 -14.50
N GLY A 109 -0.08 13.99 -13.18
CA GLY A 109 -1.36 13.75 -12.50
C GLY A 109 -1.57 12.28 -12.12
N LYS A 110 -0.61 11.40 -12.40
CA LYS A 110 -0.70 9.98 -12.05
C LYS A 110 -0.44 9.80 -10.54
N LEU A 111 -1.09 8.79 -9.97
CA LEU A 111 -0.84 8.36 -8.60
C LEU A 111 0.05 7.13 -8.60
N ILE A 112 1.01 7.12 -7.68
CA ILE A 112 1.87 5.96 -7.43
C ILE A 112 1.80 5.62 -5.94
N ILE A 113 1.42 4.40 -5.61
CA ILE A 113 1.37 3.90 -4.24
C ILE A 113 2.64 3.10 -3.98
N MET A 114 3.40 3.49 -2.96
CA MET A 114 4.64 2.82 -2.57
C MET A 114 4.36 1.50 -1.86
N MET A 115 5.07 0.43 -2.25
CA MET A 115 4.94 -0.90 -1.65
C MET A 115 6.17 -1.26 -0.81
N ARG A 116 6.30 -2.51 -0.36
CA ARG A 116 7.31 -2.92 0.63
C ARG A 116 8.75 -2.82 0.12
N ASP A 117 8.97 -2.87 -1.19
CA ASP A 117 10.30 -2.71 -1.80
C ASP A 117 10.52 -1.29 -2.36
N CYS A 118 9.72 -0.29 -1.93
CA CYS A 118 9.82 1.07 -2.43
C CYS A 118 11.18 1.72 -2.10
N PRO A 119 11.61 2.73 -2.88
CA PRO A 119 12.75 3.54 -2.48
C PRO A 119 12.49 4.24 -1.14
N THR A 120 13.56 4.55 -0.42
CA THR A 120 13.49 5.25 0.87
C THR A 120 13.25 6.75 0.72
N THR A 121 13.44 7.30 -0.48
CA THR A 121 13.28 8.72 -0.76
C THR A 121 12.61 8.97 -2.11
N GLY A 122 11.97 10.14 -2.25
CA GLY A 122 11.40 10.59 -3.52
C GLY A 122 11.07 12.08 -3.54
N GLY A 123 10.93 12.62 -4.76
CA GLY A 123 10.73 14.06 -5.01
C GLY A 123 9.30 14.47 -5.36
N TYR A 124 8.33 13.56 -5.29
CA TYR A 124 6.93 13.87 -5.58
C TYR A 124 6.11 14.11 -4.31
N PRO A 125 5.12 15.03 -4.34
CA PRO A 125 4.19 15.28 -3.24
C PRO A 125 3.56 13.99 -2.71
N ARG A 126 3.63 13.78 -1.39
CA ARG A 126 3.08 12.63 -0.67
C ARG A 126 1.72 13.04 -0.13
N ILE A 127 0.69 12.76 -0.90
CA ILE A 127 -0.64 13.31 -0.67
C ILE A 127 -1.47 12.44 0.27
N LEU A 128 -1.25 11.12 0.29
CA LEU A 128 -1.97 10.20 1.18
C LEU A 128 -1.00 9.16 1.73
N GLN A 129 -1.44 8.48 2.78
CA GLN A 129 -0.71 7.36 3.37
C GLN A 129 -1.71 6.22 3.64
N LEU A 130 -1.52 5.07 3.00
CA LEU A 130 -2.32 3.88 3.27
C LEU A 130 -2.04 3.36 4.68
N THR A 131 -3.08 2.79 5.29
CA THR A 131 -2.93 1.97 6.50
C THR A 131 -2.27 0.63 6.15
N ASP A 132 -1.71 -0.06 7.13
CA ASP A 132 -1.13 -1.39 6.89
C ASP A 132 -2.14 -2.41 6.36
N GLU A 133 -3.39 -2.34 6.83
CA GLU A 133 -4.46 -3.18 6.30
C GLU A 133 -4.73 -2.85 4.82
N ALA A 134 -4.77 -1.57 4.46
CA ALA A 134 -4.96 -1.15 3.07
C ALA A 134 -3.80 -1.59 2.16
N ILE A 135 -2.56 -1.55 2.64
CA ILE A 135 -1.40 -2.07 1.88
C ILE A 135 -1.55 -3.58 1.65
N ASN A 136 -1.97 -4.32 2.68
CA ASN A 136 -2.16 -5.77 2.58
C ASN A 136 -3.29 -6.11 1.59
N ARG A 137 -4.39 -5.34 1.60
CA ARG A 137 -5.48 -5.48 0.62
C ARG A 137 -5.01 -5.16 -0.80
N LEU A 138 -4.31 -4.03 -0.99
CA LEU A 138 -3.78 -3.63 -2.29
C LEU A 138 -2.87 -4.70 -2.90
N ALA A 139 -2.07 -5.39 -2.07
CA ALA A 139 -1.19 -6.47 -2.53
C ALA A 139 -1.92 -7.72 -3.06
N GLN A 140 -3.24 -7.82 -2.87
CA GLN A 140 -4.08 -8.89 -3.43
C GLN A 140 -4.78 -8.48 -4.72
N LEU A 141 -4.71 -7.20 -5.11
CA LEU A 141 -5.34 -6.69 -6.33
C LEU A 141 -4.41 -6.86 -7.53
N GLU A 142 -5.00 -7.13 -8.69
CA GLU A 142 -4.29 -7.35 -9.94
C GLU A 142 -4.42 -6.16 -10.89
N THR A 143 -3.66 -6.19 -11.99
CA THR A 143 -3.82 -5.20 -13.07
C THR A 143 -5.26 -5.20 -13.56
N GLY A 144 -5.85 -4.01 -13.61
CA GLY A 144 -7.24 -3.85 -14.04
C GLY A 144 -8.25 -3.77 -12.91
N ASP A 145 -7.90 -4.23 -11.70
CA ASP A 145 -8.78 -4.08 -10.54
C ASP A 145 -9.00 -2.62 -10.17
N THR A 146 -10.13 -2.37 -9.51
CA THR A 146 -10.53 -1.03 -9.12
C THR A 146 -10.82 -0.92 -7.63
N PHE A 147 -10.50 0.24 -7.06
CA PHE A 147 -10.81 0.57 -5.67
C PHE A 147 -11.09 2.08 -5.51
N THR A 148 -11.61 2.46 -4.35
CA THR A 148 -11.76 3.86 -3.92
C THR A 148 -10.88 4.15 -2.71
N PHE A 149 -10.45 5.40 -2.54
CA PHE A 149 -9.83 5.81 -1.28
C PHE A 149 -10.90 6.22 -0.26
N ASN A 150 -10.71 5.81 0.99
CA ASN A 150 -11.56 6.23 2.10
C ASN A 150 -10.70 6.83 3.21
N LEU A 151 -11.01 8.06 3.61
CA LEU A 151 -10.24 8.75 4.65
C LEU A 151 -10.55 8.12 6.02
N GLU A 152 -9.52 7.62 6.69
CA GLU A 152 -9.64 7.04 8.02
C GLU A 152 -10.09 8.12 9.02
N ASN A 153 -11.09 7.79 9.83
CA ASN A 153 -11.54 8.67 10.91
C ASN A 153 -10.45 8.75 12.00
N VAL A 154 -10.31 9.93 12.63
CA VAL A 154 -9.41 10.17 13.77
C VAL A 154 -9.58 9.11 14.87
N PHE A 155 -10.80 8.72 15.21
CA PHE A 155 -11.05 7.69 16.24
C PHE A 155 -10.50 6.32 15.83
N SER A 156 -10.72 5.89 14.58
CA SER A 156 -10.15 4.63 14.08
C SER A 156 -8.63 4.68 14.04
N PHE A 157 -8.06 5.82 13.66
CA PHE A 157 -6.62 6.03 13.67
C PHE A 157 -6.04 5.90 15.08
N LEU A 158 -6.61 6.60 16.07
CA LEU A 158 -6.15 6.54 17.47
C LEU A 158 -6.29 5.14 18.05
N ARG A 159 -7.40 4.44 17.78
CA ARG A 159 -7.59 3.06 18.22
C ARG A 159 -6.52 2.12 17.65
N ARG A 160 -6.21 2.25 16.35
CA ARG A 160 -5.16 1.48 15.66
C ARG A 160 -3.76 1.82 16.17
N LEU A 161 -3.54 3.06 16.59
CA LEU A 161 -2.28 3.49 17.20
C LEU A 161 -2.13 2.86 18.60
N ALA A 162 -3.16 2.97 19.44
CA ALA A 162 -3.17 2.40 20.79
C ALA A 162 -2.98 0.87 20.79
N SER A 163 -3.55 0.17 19.81
CA SER A 163 -3.37 -1.29 19.70
C SER A 163 -1.94 -1.74 19.42
N ARG A 164 -1.03 -0.84 19.01
CA ARG A 164 0.40 -1.16 18.80
C ARG A 164 1.24 -1.08 20.07
N PHE A 165 0.71 -0.46 21.12
CA PHE A 165 1.40 -0.23 22.39
C PHE A 165 0.77 -1.00 23.55
N THR A 166 -0.18 -1.89 23.25
CA THR A 166 -0.89 -2.72 24.23
C THR A 166 -0.47 -4.20 24.17
N ASP A 167 0.61 -4.49 23.45
CA ASP A 167 1.33 -5.77 23.47
C ASP A 167 2.57 -5.68 24.37
#